data_AF-A0A5J4TJL9-F1
#
_entry.id   AF-A0A5J4TJL9-F1
#
_cell.length_a   1.000
_cell.length_b   1.000
_cell.length_c   1.000
_cell.angle_alpha   90.00
_cell.angle_beta   90.00
_cell.angle_gamma   90.00
#
_symmetry.space_group_name_H-M   'P 1'
#
loop_
_entity.id
_entity.type
_entity.pdbx_description
1 polymer ?
#
loop_
_entity_poly.entity_id
_entity_poly.type
_entity_poly.pdbx_seq_one_letter_code
_entity_poly.pdbx_strand_id
1 'polypeptide(L)'
;MEALLRTLENPNNYIITQNKFTNNVGYYTGGIYGYFRNGDIFNFSFNEFQNNSKLSENGANDAYLHFEQYPQDWTIDNAKYKVLNIFENCTPSNEKNVYYEFRVNNDLDISGYITSGDEEQDPGDDLEEGSDGCIFNVDQTQTIQGSKRTIKGALAGNCTDSEGYKITLLNKEHFESVTINKTQTFPVLIKGGAQDEERNKILTIWGVNTSSARIITLLQGNLTLQNIEFKYYQSSADPEDEQDETIWPWNAIIYAYDPTLSFRILSVDSCIFNG
;
A
#
# COMPACT_ATOMS: atom_id res chain seq x y z
N MET A 1 -0.29 -0.98 -43.90
CA MET A 1 -1.26 0.07 -44.24
C MET A 1 -1.44 0.90 -42.98
N GLU A 2 -0.63 1.94 -42.84
CA GLU A 2 -0.69 2.87 -41.70
C GLU A 2 -1.95 3.73 -41.80
N ALA A 3 -2.77 3.69 -40.75
CA ALA A 3 -3.76 4.71 -40.48
C ALA A 3 -3.29 5.48 -39.25
N LEU A 4 -2.67 6.64 -39.51
CA LEU A 4 -2.28 7.60 -38.49
C LEU A 4 -3.49 8.49 -38.19
N LEU A 5 -4.15 8.26 -37.06
CA LEU A 5 -5.15 9.16 -36.49
C LEU A 5 -4.65 9.59 -35.12
N ARG A 6 -4.00 10.76 -35.09
CA ARG A 6 -3.74 11.50 -33.85
C ARG A 6 -5.01 12.24 -33.45
N THR A 7 -5.60 11.86 -32.33
CA THR A 7 -6.48 12.73 -31.53
C THR A 7 -5.95 12.73 -30.11
N LEU A 8 -5.72 13.93 -29.56
CA LEU A 8 -5.46 14.13 -28.15
C LEU A 8 -6.72 13.74 -27.35
N GLU A 9 -6.50 12.99 -26.28
CA GLU A 9 -7.40 12.78 -25.12
C GLU A 9 -8.70 12.00 -25.34
N ASN A 10 -8.59 10.75 -25.79
CA ASN A 10 -9.51 9.72 -25.28
C ASN A 10 -8.68 8.66 -24.54
N PRO A 11 -9.05 8.29 -23.31
CA PRO A 11 -8.39 7.20 -22.61
C PRO A 11 -8.52 5.91 -23.42
N ASN A 12 -7.42 5.15 -23.55
CA ASN A 12 -7.51 3.84 -24.19
C ASN A 12 -8.15 2.86 -23.20
N ASN A 13 -9.02 1.99 -23.72
CA ASN A 13 -9.65 0.93 -22.94
C ASN A 13 -9.02 -0.42 -23.32
N TYR A 14 -8.34 -1.05 -22.37
CA TYR A 14 -7.72 -2.37 -22.51
C TYR A 14 -8.47 -3.39 -21.64
N ILE A 15 -9.46 -4.06 -22.22
CA ILE A 15 -10.24 -5.10 -21.53
C ILE A 15 -9.86 -6.45 -22.13
N ILE A 16 -9.14 -7.25 -21.36
CA ILE A 16 -8.72 -8.60 -21.74
C ILE A 16 -9.20 -9.51 -20.62
N THR A 17 -10.38 -10.11 -20.77
CA THR A 17 -10.98 -10.95 -19.72
C THR A 17 -11.42 -12.29 -20.28
N GLN A 18 -11.47 -13.32 -19.43
CA GLN A 18 -11.95 -14.66 -19.81
C GLN A 18 -11.14 -15.34 -20.93
N ASN A 19 -9.83 -15.11 -20.97
CA ASN A 19 -8.92 -15.74 -21.93
C ASN A 19 -8.04 -16.79 -21.26
N LYS A 20 -7.46 -17.66 -22.09
CA LYS A 20 -6.44 -18.63 -21.69
C LYS A 20 -5.14 -18.39 -22.45
N PHE A 21 -4.06 -18.10 -21.72
CA PHE A 21 -2.72 -17.87 -22.26
C PHE A 21 -1.83 -19.06 -21.93
N THR A 22 -1.55 -19.90 -22.93
CA THR A 22 -0.79 -21.15 -22.73
C THR A 22 0.47 -21.23 -23.59
N ASN A 23 1.59 -21.62 -22.98
CA ASN A 23 2.85 -21.92 -23.68
C ASN A 23 3.39 -20.75 -24.53
N ASN A 24 3.12 -19.51 -24.14
CA ASN A 24 3.65 -18.36 -24.84
C ASN A 24 5.06 -18.02 -24.35
N VAL A 25 5.89 -17.53 -25.27
CA VAL A 25 7.25 -17.08 -24.97
C VAL A 25 7.42 -15.66 -25.50
N GLY A 26 7.85 -14.74 -24.65
CA GLY A 26 8.19 -13.39 -25.07
C GLY A 26 9.44 -12.87 -24.37
N TYR A 27 9.90 -11.68 -24.75
CA TYR A 27 11.15 -11.16 -24.21
C TYR A 27 11.00 -10.75 -22.73
N TYR A 28 10.03 -9.88 -22.41
CA TYR A 28 9.77 -9.41 -21.04
C TYR A 28 8.68 -10.23 -20.31
N THR A 29 7.78 -10.86 -21.08
CA THR A 29 6.66 -11.67 -20.59
C THR A 29 6.14 -12.55 -21.71
N GLY A 30 5.58 -13.72 -21.38
CA GLY A 30 4.92 -14.60 -22.34
C GLY A 30 3.45 -14.25 -22.54
N GLY A 31 2.77 -13.71 -21.52
CA GLY A 31 1.35 -13.35 -21.60
C GLY A 31 1.12 -11.91 -22.07
N ILE A 32 0.85 -11.02 -21.13
CA ILE A 32 0.39 -9.65 -21.40
C ILE A 32 1.53 -8.65 -21.17
N TYR A 33 1.96 -7.98 -22.24
CA TYR A 33 2.82 -6.80 -22.14
C TYR A 33 1.96 -5.53 -22.24
N GLY A 34 1.94 -4.73 -21.17
CA GLY A 34 1.18 -3.50 -21.07
C GLY A 34 2.07 -2.27 -20.94
N TYR A 35 1.75 -1.22 -21.69
CA TYR A 35 2.38 0.10 -21.58
C TYR A 35 1.29 1.15 -21.51
N PHE A 36 1.13 1.79 -20.36
CA PHE A 36 -0.05 2.59 -20.03
C PHE A 36 0.31 4.05 -19.72
N ARG A 37 -0.57 4.94 -20.15
CA ARG A 37 -0.50 6.38 -19.93
C ARG A 37 -1.56 6.85 -18.94
N ASN A 38 -1.49 8.12 -18.54
CA ASN A 38 -2.56 8.71 -17.72
C ASN A 38 -3.92 8.53 -18.40
N GLY A 39 -4.92 8.18 -17.61
CA GLY A 39 -6.30 8.03 -18.05
C GLY A 39 -6.64 6.70 -18.70
N ASP A 40 -5.66 5.88 -19.11
CA ASP A 40 -5.96 4.56 -19.67
C ASP A 40 -6.73 3.70 -18.67
N ILE A 41 -7.74 2.97 -19.17
CA ILE A 41 -8.56 2.06 -18.38
C ILE A 41 -8.16 0.63 -18.75
N PHE A 42 -7.88 -0.20 -17.76
CA PHE A 42 -7.43 -1.57 -17.97
C PHE A 42 -8.14 -2.54 -17.03
N ASN A 43 -8.49 -3.72 -17.56
CA ASN A 43 -9.09 -4.82 -16.81
C ASN A 43 -8.61 -6.16 -17.39
N PHE A 44 -7.88 -6.93 -16.58
CA PHE A 44 -7.29 -8.22 -16.92
C PHE A 44 -7.83 -9.36 -16.06
N SER A 45 -9.04 -9.21 -15.54
CA SER A 45 -9.68 -10.20 -14.66
C SER A 45 -10.08 -11.49 -15.40
N PHE A 46 -10.24 -12.57 -14.63
CA PHE A 46 -10.75 -13.87 -15.13
C PHE A 46 -9.91 -14.50 -16.24
N ASN A 47 -8.61 -14.24 -16.33
CA ASN A 47 -7.74 -14.93 -17.29
C ASN A 47 -7.05 -16.13 -16.65
N GLU A 48 -6.82 -17.17 -17.44
CA GLU A 48 -6.04 -18.34 -17.05
C GLU A 48 -4.67 -18.29 -17.73
N PHE A 49 -3.60 -18.38 -16.94
CA PHE A 49 -2.24 -18.43 -17.44
C PHE A 49 -1.61 -19.78 -17.15
N GLN A 50 -0.92 -20.35 -18.14
CA GLN A 50 -0.29 -21.66 -17.99
C GLN A 50 0.99 -21.77 -18.82
N ASN A 51 2.11 -22.10 -18.17
CA ASN A 51 3.39 -22.36 -18.83
C ASN A 51 3.86 -21.21 -19.76
N ASN A 52 3.54 -19.96 -19.44
CA ASN A 52 4.13 -18.83 -20.15
C ASN A 52 5.56 -18.61 -19.64
N SER A 53 6.41 -18.02 -20.47
CA SER A 53 7.80 -17.76 -20.08
C SER A 53 8.34 -16.47 -20.69
N LYS A 54 9.28 -15.85 -19.97
CA LYS A 54 10.09 -14.73 -20.46
C LYS A 54 11.50 -15.19 -20.82
N LEU A 55 12.15 -14.47 -21.73
CA LEU A 55 13.57 -14.67 -22.06
C LEU A 55 14.49 -13.72 -21.28
N SER A 56 13.98 -12.57 -20.85
CA SER A 56 14.73 -11.58 -20.07
C SER A 56 14.80 -11.96 -18.60
N GLU A 57 15.84 -11.47 -17.91
CA GLU A 57 15.90 -11.49 -16.45
C GLU A 57 14.84 -10.56 -15.82
N ASN A 58 14.48 -9.48 -16.53
CA ASN A 58 13.49 -8.51 -16.07
C ASN A 58 12.08 -8.88 -16.54
N GLY A 59 11.09 -8.71 -15.65
CA GLY A 59 9.68 -8.98 -15.94
C GLY A 59 9.16 -10.27 -15.30
N ALA A 60 7.97 -10.70 -15.71
CA ALA A 60 7.36 -11.93 -15.22
C ALA A 60 6.66 -12.73 -16.33
N ASN A 61 6.40 -14.00 -16.05
CA ASN A 61 5.95 -14.96 -17.06
C ASN A 61 4.61 -14.60 -17.68
N ASP A 62 3.67 -14.10 -16.88
CA ASP A 62 2.28 -13.90 -17.29
C ASP A 62 1.95 -12.47 -17.66
N ALA A 63 2.51 -11.50 -16.95
CA ALA A 63 2.42 -10.12 -17.39
C ALA A 63 3.61 -9.25 -17.01
N TYR A 64 3.83 -8.23 -17.84
CA TYR A 64 4.70 -7.10 -17.57
C TYR A 64 3.89 -5.83 -17.79
N LEU A 65 3.69 -5.03 -16.74
CA LEU A 65 2.96 -3.76 -16.82
C LEU A 65 3.90 -2.58 -16.59
N HIS A 66 3.95 -1.67 -17.56
CA HIS A 66 4.67 -0.40 -17.49
C HIS A 66 3.67 0.75 -17.39
N PHE A 67 3.76 1.56 -16.34
CA PHE A 67 2.97 2.78 -16.17
C PHE A 67 3.87 4.01 -16.29
N GLU A 68 3.61 4.88 -17.28
CA GLU A 68 4.37 6.15 -17.47
C GLU A 68 4.07 7.19 -16.37
N GLN A 69 3.04 6.96 -15.55
CA GLN A 69 2.67 7.71 -14.35
C GLN A 69 1.60 6.94 -13.59
N TYR A 70 1.31 7.36 -12.35
CA TYR A 70 0.15 6.84 -11.63
C TYR A 70 -1.17 7.20 -12.34
N PRO A 71 -2.07 6.23 -12.57
CA PRO A 71 -3.45 6.51 -12.93
C PRO A 71 -4.15 7.39 -11.89
N GLN A 72 -5.29 7.98 -12.25
CA GLN A 72 -6.09 8.80 -11.34
C GLN A 72 -6.41 8.02 -10.04
N ASP A 73 -6.21 8.67 -8.89
CA ASP A 73 -6.41 8.12 -7.53
C ASP A 73 -5.47 6.98 -7.13
N TRP A 74 -4.49 6.64 -7.98
CA TRP A 74 -3.40 5.75 -7.61
C TRP A 74 -2.28 6.56 -6.97
N THR A 75 -1.68 5.97 -5.96
CA THR A 75 -0.56 6.50 -5.20
C THR A 75 0.43 5.37 -4.98
N ILE A 76 1.67 5.70 -4.64
CA ILE A 76 2.65 4.69 -4.20
C ILE A 76 2.11 3.76 -3.10
N ASP A 77 1.25 4.27 -2.22
CA ASP A 77 0.70 3.53 -1.08
C ASP A 77 -0.38 2.52 -1.47
N ASN A 78 -1.08 2.70 -2.59
CA ASN A 78 -2.14 1.79 -3.04
C ASN A 78 -1.85 1.12 -4.40
N ALA A 79 -0.78 1.49 -5.10
CA ALA A 79 -0.55 1.06 -6.47
C ALA A 79 -0.43 -0.46 -6.62
N LYS A 80 0.31 -1.14 -5.74
CA LYS A 80 0.41 -2.61 -5.78
C LYS A 80 -0.96 -3.28 -5.58
N TYR A 81 -1.76 -2.81 -4.62
CA TYR A 81 -3.15 -3.28 -4.44
C TYR A 81 -3.99 -3.04 -5.71
N LYS A 82 -3.90 -1.84 -6.29
CA LYS A 82 -4.65 -1.54 -7.51
C LYS A 82 -4.19 -2.36 -8.72
N VAL A 83 -2.89 -2.67 -8.84
CA VAL A 83 -2.37 -3.62 -9.86
C VAL A 83 -2.95 -5.02 -9.63
N LEU A 84 -2.99 -5.48 -8.39
CA LEU A 84 -3.57 -6.78 -8.02
C LEU A 84 -5.02 -6.89 -8.48
N ASN A 85 -5.82 -5.87 -8.21
CA ASN A 85 -7.22 -5.82 -8.64
C ASN A 85 -7.42 -5.83 -10.16
N ILE A 86 -6.45 -5.40 -10.98
CA ILE A 86 -6.56 -5.54 -12.44
C ILE A 86 -6.67 -7.02 -12.82
N PHE A 87 -6.02 -7.91 -12.06
CA PHE A 87 -5.95 -9.35 -12.29
C PHE A 87 -6.85 -10.16 -11.36
N GLU A 88 -7.91 -9.54 -10.83
CA GLU A 88 -8.87 -10.23 -9.96
C GLU A 88 -9.40 -11.51 -10.61
N ASN A 89 -9.53 -12.58 -9.83
CA ASN A 89 -10.04 -13.88 -10.28
C ASN A 89 -9.26 -14.52 -11.44
N CYS A 90 -7.98 -14.18 -11.63
CA CYS A 90 -7.11 -14.91 -12.55
C CYS A 90 -6.59 -16.22 -11.97
N THR A 91 -6.20 -17.15 -12.84
CA THR A 91 -5.42 -18.33 -12.46
C THR A 91 -3.97 -18.10 -12.88
N PRO A 92 -3.02 -17.95 -11.94
CA PRO A 92 -1.61 -17.70 -12.25
C PRO A 92 -0.91 -18.95 -12.78
N SER A 93 0.13 -18.79 -13.61
CA SER A 93 0.98 -19.92 -14.00
C SER A 93 1.99 -20.31 -12.92
N ASN A 94 2.39 -19.37 -12.06
CA ASN A 94 3.29 -19.54 -10.92
C ASN A 94 3.18 -18.34 -9.95
N GLU A 95 3.89 -18.36 -8.81
CA GLU A 95 4.00 -17.18 -7.93
C GLU A 95 4.79 -16.04 -8.58
N LYS A 96 4.56 -14.79 -8.14
CA LYS A 96 5.27 -13.60 -8.64
C LYS A 96 5.19 -13.50 -10.19
N ASN A 97 4.07 -13.93 -10.78
CA ASN A 97 3.88 -14.09 -12.24
C ASN A 97 3.54 -12.80 -12.98
N VAL A 98 3.23 -11.72 -12.27
CA VAL A 98 3.04 -10.39 -12.83
C VAL A 98 4.11 -9.46 -12.28
N TYR A 99 4.82 -8.79 -13.17
CA TYR A 99 5.73 -7.70 -12.85
C TYR A 99 5.08 -6.38 -13.22
N TYR A 100 5.21 -5.38 -12.35
CA TYR A 100 4.76 -4.02 -12.63
C TYR A 100 5.88 -3.02 -12.32
N GLU A 101 5.89 -1.92 -13.06
CA GLU A 101 6.70 -0.74 -12.76
C GLU A 101 5.92 0.54 -13.03
N PHE A 102 6.08 1.52 -12.13
CA PHE A 102 5.63 2.89 -12.33
C PHE A 102 6.86 3.78 -12.48
N ARG A 103 6.84 4.58 -13.54
CA ARG A 103 7.82 5.63 -13.76
C ARG A 103 7.15 6.98 -13.62
N VAL A 104 7.75 7.91 -12.89
CA VAL A 104 7.26 9.28 -12.78
C VAL A 104 8.35 10.18 -13.35
N ASN A 105 8.01 10.98 -14.37
CA ASN A 105 8.98 11.79 -15.13
C ASN A 105 10.14 10.96 -15.73
N ASN A 106 9.85 9.74 -16.19
CA ASN A 106 10.80 8.74 -16.72
C ASN A 106 11.72 8.06 -15.69
N ASP A 107 11.71 8.50 -14.44
CA ASP A 107 12.45 7.85 -13.35
C ASP A 107 11.61 6.72 -12.76
N LEU A 108 12.24 5.57 -12.51
CA LEU A 108 11.59 4.46 -11.82
C LEU A 108 11.23 4.91 -10.40
N ASP A 109 9.93 4.98 -10.12
CA ASP A 109 9.43 5.30 -8.78
C ASP A 109 9.29 3.99 -8.00
N ILE A 110 8.54 3.03 -8.56
CA ILE A 110 8.26 1.75 -7.90
C ILE A 110 8.26 0.60 -8.91
N SER A 111 8.65 -0.58 -8.46
CA SER A 111 8.39 -1.82 -9.18
C SER A 111 8.27 -2.98 -8.22
N GLY A 112 7.61 -4.04 -8.66
CA GLY A 112 7.51 -5.25 -7.85
C GLY A 112 6.83 -6.37 -8.59
N TYR A 113 6.61 -7.45 -7.83
CA TYR A 113 5.89 -8.62 -8.29
C TYR A 113 4.61 -8.79 -7.49
N ILE A 114 3.58 -9.31 -8.16
CA ILE A 114 2.38 -9.87 -7.53
C ILE A 114 2.13 -11.26 -8.10
N THR A 115 1.31 -12.04 -7.40
CA THR A 115 0.69 -13.23 -7.96
C THR A 115 -0.74 -12.86 -8.38
N SER A 116 -1.07 -13.04 -9.66
CA SER A 116 -2.41 -12.74 -10.17
C SER A 116 -3.45 -13.65 -9.51
N GLY A 117 -4.60 -13.12 -9.12
CA GLY A 117 -5.66 -13.88 -8.46
C GLY A 117 -5.53 -13.94 -6.93
N ASP A 118 -4.43 -13.46 -6.35
CA ASP A 118 -4.36 -13.26 -4.90
C ASP A 118 -5.35 -12.18 -4.46
N GLU A 119 -5.88 -12.32 -3.25
CA GLU A 119 -6.75 -11.33 -2.61
C GLU A 119 -5.96 -10.60 -1.50
N GLU A 120 -5.90 -9.27 -1.58
CA GLU A 120 -5.38 -8.42 -0.49
C GLU A 120 -6.48 -7.44 -0.02
N GLN A 121 -6.37 -6.90 1.19
CA GLN A 121 -7.27 -5.84 1.68
C GLN A 121 -6.90 -4.49 1.04
N ASP A 122 -7.90 -3.69 0.60
CA ASP A 122 -7.63 -2.34 0.10
C ASP A 122 -7.01 -1.52 1.25
N PRO A 123 -5.80 -0.97 1.10
CA PRO A 123 -5.23 -0.08 2.10
C PRO A 123 -6.10 1.16 2.36
N GLY A 124 -7.07 1.48 1.50
CA GLY A 124 -8.03 2.57 1.63
C GLY A 124 -9.42 2.23 2.18
N ASP A 125 -9.81 0.96 2.35
CA ASP A 125 -11.21 0.58 2.63
C ASP A 125 -11.67 0.83 4.08
N ASP A 126 -10.77 1.12 5.02
CA ASP A 126 -11.12 1.36 6.43
C ASP A 126 -11.52 2.82 6.74
N LEU A 127 -12.20 3.49 5.80
CA LEU A 127 -12.78 4.82 6.02
C LEU A 127 -14.11 4.71 6.78
N GLU A 128 -14.06 4.39 8.07
CA GLU A 128 -15.19 4.68 8.95
C GLU A 128 -15.26 6.21 9.16
N GLU A 129 -16.38 6.84 8.77
CA GLU A 129 -16.58 8.27 9.03
C GLU A 129 -16.35 8.56 10.53
N GLY A 130 -15.41 9.47 10.80
CA GLY A 130 -15.07 9.88 12.15
C GLY A 130 -16.28 10.51 12.85
N SER A 131 -16.54 10.12 14.09
CA SER A 131 -17.46 10.85 14.96
C SER A 131 -16.75 12.10 15.47
N ASP A 132 -17.51 13.15 15.80
CA ASP A 132 -16.99 14.37 16.42
C ASP A 132 -16.08 14.05 17.62
N GLY A 133 -14.85 14.58 17.62
CA GLY A 133 -13.88 14.35 18.67
C GLY A 133 -12.44 14.53 18.21
N CYS A 134 -11.53 14.58 19.17
CA CYS A 134 -10.08 14.68 18.92
C CYS A 134 -9.28 13.64 19.70
N ILE A 135 -9.94 12.82 20.52
CA ILE A 135 -9.31 11.79 21.34
C ILE A 135 -9.91 10.45 20.94
N PHE A 136 -9.06 9.57 20.44
CA PHE A 136 -9.47 8.30 19.87
C PHE A 136 -8.67 7.15 20.47
N ASN A 137 -9.38 6.08 20.78
CA ASN A 137 -8.80 4.78 20.98
C ASN A 137 -8.94 4.00 19.67
N VAL A 138 -7.87 3.35 19.25
CA VAL A 138 -7.85 2.48 18.07
C VAL A 138 -7.72 1.04 18.55
N ASP A 139 -8.69 0.22 18.19
CA ASP A 139 -8.75 -1.21 18.47
C ASP A 139 -9.06 -1.94 17.16
N GLN A 140 -8.01 -2.42 16.47
CA GLN A 140 -8.10 -3.10 15.18
C GLN A 140 -8.91 -4.40 15.26
N THR A 141 -9.03 -5.01 16.45
CA THR A 141 -9.88 -6.19 16.68
C THR A 141 -11.32 -5.85 17.06
N GLN A 142 -11.66 -4.56 17.23
CA GLN A 142 -13.00 -4.06 17.60
C GLN A 142 -13.62 -4.73 18.84
N THR A 143 -12.79 -5.11 19.81
CA THR A 143 -13.23 -5.69 21.08
C THR A 143 -13.75 -4.65 22.08
N ILE A 144 -13.38 -3.38 21.90
CA ILE A 144 -13.72 -2.28 22.81
C ILE A 144 -14.77 -1.37 22.18
N GLN A 145 -15.94 -1.27 22.82
CA GLN A 145 -17.03 -0.41 22.36
C GLN A 145 -16.60 1.07 22.31
N GLY A 146 -16.92 1.74 21.19
CA GLY A 146 -16.62 3.16 20.99
C GLY A 146 -15.18 3.46 20.56
N SER A 147 -14.35 2.43 20.37
CA SER A 147 -13.06 2.57 19.69
C SER A 147 -13.25 2.69 18.17
N LYS A 148 -12.24 3.25 17.50
CA LYS A 148 -12.11 3.21 16.04
C LYS A 148 -11.34 1.95 15.65
N ARG A 149 -11.64 1.37 14.49
CA ARG A 149 -10.87 0.24 13.96
C ARG A 149 -9.47 0.63 13.52
N THR A 150 -9.34 1.83 12.95
CA THR A 150 -8.13 2.30 12.28
C THR A 150 -7.76 3.73 12.68
N ILE A 151 -6.48 4.05 12.52
CA ILE A 151 -5.94 5.40 12.66
C ILE A 151 -6.53 6.30 11.56
N LYS A 152 -6.67 5.80 10.33
CA LYS A 152 -7.37 6.48 9.23
C LYS A 152 -8.79 6.88 9.62
N GLY A 153 -9.56 5.97 10.21
CA GLY A 153 -10.91 6.28 10.71
C GLY A 153 -10.90 7.32 11.84
N ALA A 154 -9.89 7.30 12.71
CA ALA A 154 -9.70 8.35 13.72
C ALA A 154 -9.33 9.71 13.12
N LEU A 155 -8.60 9.73 11.99
CA LEU A 155 -8.18 10.95 11.29
C LEU A 155 -9.23 11.48 10.29
N ALA A 156 -10.23 10.68 9.90
CA ALA A 156 -11.25 11.06 8.92
C ALA A 156 -12.17 12.20 9.43
N GLY A 157 -12.41 12.27 10.74
CA GLY A 157 -13.21 13.33 11.37
C GLY A 157 -12.48 14.67 11.48
N ASN A 158 -13.25 15.76 11.51
CA ASN A 158 -12.72 17.08 11.83
C ASN A 158 -12.46 17.20 13.33
N CYS A 159 -11.23 17.54 13.71
CA CYS A 159 -10.92 17.91 15.08
C CYS A 159 -11.17 19.41 15.30
N THR A 160 -11.86 19.75 16.38
CA THR A 160 -12.13 21.14 16.79
C THR A 160 -11.31 21.58 18.00
N ASP A 161 -10.59 20.64 18.64
CA ASP A 161 -9.70 20.90 19.77
C ASP A 161 -8.36 21.47 19.29
N SER A 162 -7.94 22.59 19.88
CA SER A 162 -6.62 23.18 19.62
C SER A 162 -5.44 22.31 20.05
N GLU A 163 -5.66 21.33 20.94
CA GLU A 163 -4.65 20.33 21.30
C GLU A 163 -4.50 19.23 20.23
N GLY A 164 -5.33 19.24 19.20
CA GLY A 164 -5.26 18.35 18.06
C GLY A 164 -5.67 16.90 18.36
N TYR A 165 -5.33 16.01 17.43
CA TYR A 165 -5.67 14.59 17.48
C TYR A 165 -4.78 13.84 18.49
N LYS A 166 -5.39 13.02 19.35
CA LYS A 166 -4.73 12.14 20.30
C LYS A 166 -5.23 10.72 20.11
N ILE A 167 -4.41 9.89 19.48
CA ILE A 167 -4.74 8.53 19.07
C ILE A 167 -3.94 7.55 19.93
N THR A 168 -4.64 6.62 20.59
CA THR A 168 -4.04 5.55 21.40
C THR A 168 -4.31 4.18 20.78
N LEU A 169 -3.25 3.46 20.40
CA LEU A 169 -3.35 2.11 19.83
C LEU A 169 -3.46 1.08 20.97
N LEU A 170 -4.58 0.36 21.04
CA LEU A 170 -4.86 -0.53 22.19
C LEU A 170 -4.36 -1.96 21.97
N ASN A 171 -4.23 -2.42 20.73
CA ASN A 171 -3.72 -3.75 20.44
C ASN A 171 -2.20 -3.81 20.62
N LYS A 172 -1.70 -5.01 20.96
CA LYS A 172 -0.26 -5.31 21.01
C LYS A 172 0.40 -5.16 19.64
N GLU A 173 -0.30 -5.56 18.59
CA GLU A 173 0.12 -5.41 17.20
C GLU A 173 -0.95 -4.63 16.43
N HIS A 174 -0.51 -3.67 15.62
CA HIS A 174 -1.33 -2.84 14.76
C HIS A 174 -0.74 -2.86 13.35
N PHE A 175 -1.57 -3.16 12.35
CA PHE A 175 -1.16 -3.23 10.95
C PHE A 175 -1.97 -2.23 10.13
N GLU A 176 -1.34 -1.14 9.72
CA GLU A 176 -2.00 -0.08 8.97
C GLU A 176 -0.98 0.85 8.31
N SER A 177 -1.26 1.26 7.07
CA SER A 177 -0.59 2.38 6.42
C SER A 177 -1.41 3.65 6.57
N VAL A 178 -0.79 4.77 6.99
CA VAL A 178 -1.51 6.02 7.28
C VAL A 178 -0.90 7.22 6.57
N THR A 179 -1.76 8.11 6.08
CA THR A 179 -1.34 9.40 5.51
C THR A 179 -1.71 10.53 6.47
N ILE A 180 -0.71 11.25 6.94
CA ILE A 180 -0.88 12.45 7.75
C ILE A 180 -0.88 13.68 6.84
N ASN A 181 -2.05 14.29 6.75
CA ASN A 181 -2.30 15.50 5.98
C ASN A 181 -3.20 16.43 6.81
N LYS A 182 -2.61 17.07 7.81
CA LYS A 182 -3.32 17.96 8.76
C LYS A 182 -2.63 19.32 8.83
N THR A 183 -3.41 20.36 9.10
CA THR A 183 -2.88 21.73 9.24
C THR A 183 -2.04 21.86 10.51
N GLN A 184 -1.17 22.88 10.57
CA GLN A 184 -0.34 23.17 11.74
C GLN A 184 -1.14 23.36 13.04
N THR A 185 -2.38 23.81 12.94
CA THR A 185 -3.25 24.13 14.09
C THR A 185 -3.79 22.89 14.80
N PHE A 186 -3.74 21.72 14.17
CA PHE A 186 -4.26 20.48 14.72
C PHE A 186 -3.16 19.42 14.71
N PRO A 187 -2.25 19.44 15.71
CA PRO A 187 -1.20 18.44 15.81
C PRO A 187 -1.79 17.03 15.94
N VAL A 188 -1.01 16.01 15.60
CA VAL A 188 -1.41 14.61 15.68
C VAL A 188 -0.44 13.88 16.60
N LEU A 189 -0.94 13.34 17.70
CA LEU A 189 -0.23 12.41 18.57
C LEU A 189 -0.75 11.01 18.31
N ILE A 190 0.13 10.09 17.93
CA ILE A 190 -0.16 8.66 17.87
C ILE A 190 0.74 7.97 18.90
N LYS A 191 0.13 7.23 19.82
CA LYS A 191 0.88 6.52 20.86
C LYS A 191 0.43 5.08 21.03
N GLY A 192 1.39 4.21 21.35
CA GLY A 192 1.07 2.86 21.82
C GLY A 192 0.47 2.88 23.21
N GLY A 193 -0.61 2.11 23.38
CA GLY A 193 -1.34 1.92 24.64
C GLY A 193 -1.50 0.46 25.01
N ALA A 194 -0.82 -0.45 24.31
CA ALA A 194 -0.85 -1.88 24.57
C ALA A 194 -0.45 -2.22 26.01
N GLN A 195 -1.07 -3.28 26.53
CA GLN A 195 -0.77 -3.83 27.83
C GLN A 195 -0.51 -5.34 27.73
N ASP A 196 0.36 -5.85 28.58
CA ASP A 196 0.51 -7.30 28.77
C ASP A 196 -0.63 -7.88 29.64
N GLU A 197 -0.59 -9.19 29.90
CA GLU A 197 -1.59 -9.89 30.72
C GLU A 197 -1.66 -9.36 32.17
N GLU A 198 -0.57 -8.79 32.66
CA GLU A 198 -0.45 -8.19 34.00
C GLU A 198 -0.87 -6.70 34.03
N ARG A 199 -1.29 -6.15 32.89
CA ARG A 199 -1.65 -4.74 32.67
C ARG A 199 -0.49 -3.76 32.75
N ASN A 200 0.75 -4.24 32.62
CA ASN A 200 1.90 -3.38 32.43
C ASN A 200 1.85 -2.78 31.03
N LYS A 201 2.21 -1.50 30.90
CA LYS A 201 2.31 -0.85 29.60
C LYS A 201 3.49 -1.45 28.83
N ILE A 202 3.23 -1.82 27.59
CA ILE A 202 4.24 -2.29 26.64
C ILE A 202 4.23 -1.39 25.40
N LEU A 203 5.26 -1.54 24.55
CA LEU A 203 5.27 -0.93 23.23
C LEU A 203 4.17 -1.55 22.37
N THR A 204 3.42 -0.74 21.64
CA THR A 204 2.58 -1.25 20.55
C THR A 204 3.47 -1.50 19.34
N ILE A 205 3.41 -2.70 18.79
CA ILE A 205 4.07 -3.05 17.54
C ILE A 205 3.23 -2.50 16.39
N TRP A 206 3.84 -1.70 15.50
CA TRP A 206 3.18 -1.17 14.32
C TRP A 206 3.92 -1.59 13.05
N GLY A 207 3.19 -2.23 12.13
CA GLY A 207 3.67 -2.59 10.80
C GLY A 207 2.60 -2.41 9.71
N VAL A 208 2.84 -3.03 8.56
CA VAL A 208 1.86 -3.21 7.49
C VAL A 208 1.82 -4.69 7.11
N ASN A 209 0.62 -5.22 6.87
CA ASN A 209 0.39 -6.61 6.43
C ASN A 209 -0.14 -6.67 4.98
N THR A 210 -0.06 -5.56 4.25
CA THR A 210 -0.56 -5.40 2.88
C THR A 210 0.57 -4.96 1.96
N SER A 211 0.26 -4.88 0.67
CA SER A 211 1.03 -4.19 -0.37
C SER A 211 1.43 -2.74 -0.12
N SER A 212 1.06 -2.14 1.01
CA SER A 212 1.38 -0.75 1.35
C SER A 212 2.88 -0.51 1.32
N ALA A 213 3.28 0.55 0.60
CA ALA A 213 4.67 0.94 0.47
C ALA A 213 5.27 1.46 1.77
N ARG A 214 4.44 2.02 2.66
CA ARG A 214 4.87 2.77 3.83
C ARG A 214 3.95 2.50 5.02
N ILE A 215 4.49 2.60 6.23
CA ILE A 215 3.66 2.61 7.45
C ILE A 215 3.06 4.03 7.63
N ILE A 216 3.88 5.08 7.48
CA ILE A 216 3.44 6.47 7.63
C ILE A 216 3.90 7.31 6.43
N THR A 217 2.96 8.00 5.77
CA THR A 217 3.21 9.09 4.81
C THR A 217 2.84 10.43 5.44
N LEU A 218 3.83 11.26 5.79
CA LEU A 218 3.63 12.62 6.33
C LEU A 218 3.71 13.66 5.20
N LEU A 219 2.56 14.03 4.64
CA LEU A 219 2.46 15.08 3.60
C LEU A 219 2.58 16.47 4.22
N GLN A 220 1.81 16.73 5.27
CA GLN A 220 1.91 17.93 6.10
C GLN A 220 1.35 17.71 7.50
N GLY A 221 1.86 18.48 8.46
CA GLY A 221 1.34 18.51 9.83
C GLY A 221 2.42 18.43 10.90
N ASN A 222 1.98 18.42 12.15
CA ASN A 222 2.82 18.23 13.34
C ASN A 222 2.51 16.86 13.95
N LEU A 223 3.31 15.85 13.60
CA LEU A 223 3.15 14.47 14.04
C LEU A 223 4.08 14.17 15.22
N THR A 224 3.52 13.60 16.27
CA THR A 224 4.26 13.02 17.41
C THR A 224 3.96 11.52 17.51
N LEU A 225 5.01 10.71 17.59
CA LEU A 225 4.95 9.26 17.77
C LEU A 225 5.52 8.89 19.13
N GLN A 226 4.78 8.08 19.91
CA GLN A 226 5.17 7.69 21.26
C GLN A 226 4.93 6.22 21.58
N ASN A 227 5.86 5.57 22.27
CA ASN A 227 5.67 4.20 22.79
C ASN A 227 5.29 3.17 21.70
N ILE A 228 6.00 3.20 20.57
CA ILE A 228 5.74 2.32 19.42
C ILE A 228 7.02 1.59 19.02
N GLU A 229 6.90 0.30 18.74
CA GLU A 229 7.93 -0.48 18.04
C GLU A 229 7.52 -0.64 16.57
N PHE A 230 8.34 -0.17 15.63
CA PHE A 230 8.13 -0.40 14.21
C PHE A 230 8.82 -1.69 13.78
N LYS A 231 8.07 -2.61 13.16
CA LYS A 231 8.60 -3.84 12.55
C LYS A 231 8.87 -3.65 11.06
N TYR A 232 9.98 -4.24 10.60
CA TYR A 232 10.47 -4.20 9.22
C TYR A 232 10.46 -5.58 8.52
N TYR A 233 10.16 -6.66 9.25
CA TYR A 233 10.19 -8.03 8.76
C TYR A 233 8.92 -8.79 9.12
N GLN A 234 8.47 -9.64 8.19
CA GLN A 234 7.57 -10.75 8.49
C GLN A 234 8.39 -12.03 8.34
N SER A 235 8.68 -12.71 9.46
CA SER A 235 9.27 -14.05 9.43
C SER A 235 8.33 -14.93 8.62
N SER A 236 8.83 -15.54 7.54
CA SER A 236 8.18 -16.71 6.99
C SER A 236 8.04 -17.72 8.13
N ALA A 237 6.91 -18.42 8.19
CA ALA A 237 6.65 -19.42 9.22
C ALA A 237 7.45 -20.71 9.01
N ASP A 238 8.32 -20.76 7.99
CA ASP A 238 9.09 -21.93 7.60
C ASP A 238 10.58 -21.74 7.90
N PRO A 239 11.11 -22.33 8.98
CA PRO A 239 12.52 -22.23 9.34
C PRO A 239 13.46 -22.99 8.40
N GLU A 240 12.96 -23.67 7.34
CA GLU A 240 13.81 -24.26 6.29
C GLU A 240 13.99 -23.35 5.06
N ASP A 241 13.24 -22.24 4.94
CA ASP A 241 13.39 -21.26 3.86
C ASP A 241 14.21 -20.04 4.32
N GLU A 242 15.53 -20.20 4.43
CA GLU A 242 16.49 -19.11 4.71
C GLU A 242 16.56 -18.02 3.60
N GLN A 243 15.58 -17.92 2.69
CA GLN A 243 15.64 -17.02 1.51
C GLN A 243 14.42 -16.15 1.19
N ASP A 244 13.32 -16.20 1.94
CA ASP A 244 12.19 -15.27 1.71
C ASP A 244 11.82 -14.47 2.97
N GLU A 245 12.81 -13.77 3.55
CA GLU A 245 12.51 -12.64 4.44
C GLU A 245 11.82 -11.56 3.62
N THR A 246 10.49 -11.49 3.71
CA THR A 246 9.75 -10.45 2.99
C THR A 246 9.79 -9.17 3.82
N ILE A 247 10.55 -8.20 3.31
CA ILE A 247 10.68 -6.87 3.89
C ILE A 247 9.40 -6.08 3.64
N TRP A 248 8.74 -5.65 4.73
CA TRP A 248 7.62 -4.71 4.68
C TRP A 248 7.73 -3.71 5.83
N PRO A 249 7.50 -2.40 5.59
CA PRO A 249 7.19 -1.77 4.31
C PRO A 249 8.38 -1.78 3.35
N TRP A 250 8.12 -1.92 2.04
CA TRP A 250 9.19 -2.03 1.04
C TRP A 250 9.82 -0.68 0.64
N ASN A 251 9.17 0.46 0.93
CA ASN A 251 9.70 1.79 0.63
C ASN A 251 10.27 2.50 1.86
N ALA A 252 9.45 2.74 2.90
CA ALA A 252 9.90 3.43 4.12
C ALA A 252 8.97 3.19 5.30
N ILE A 253 9.51 3.18 6.52
CA ILE A 253 8.71 3.19 7.75
C ILE A 253 7.95 4.53 7.87
N ILE A 254 8.68 5.64 7.79
CA ILE A 254 8.12 6.99 7.74
C ILE A 254 8.68 7.71 6.53
N TYR A 255 7.79 8.16 5.64
CA TYR A 255 8.12 9.00 4.50
C TYR A 255 7.57 10.40 4.71
N ALA A 256 8.42 11.43 4.65
CA ALA A 256 8.03 12.81 4.90
C ALA A 256 8.47 13.72 3.75
N TYR A 257 7.67 13.76 2.68
CA TYR A 257 7.95 14.59 1.51
C TYR A 257 6.66 14.98 0.79
N ASP A 258 6.57 16.25 0.41
CA ASP A 258 5.63 16.79 -0.56
C ASP A 258 6.28 18.05 -1.16
N PRO A 259 6.31 18.20 -2.49
CA PRO A 259 6.96 19.33 -3.16
C PRO A 259 6.19 20.65 -3.06
N THR A 260 4.89 20.59 -2.74
CA THR A 260 3.98 21.76 -2.68
C THR A 260 3.70 22.21 -1.25
N LEU A 261 3.68 21.27 -0.30
CA LEU A 261 3.44 21.53 1.11
C LEU A 261 4.79 21.71 1.82
N SER A 262 4.90 22.73 2.67
CA SER A 262 6.18 23.07 3.32
C SER A 262 6.22 22.79 4.83
N PHE A 263 5.07 22.55 5.48
CA PHE A 263 5.01 22.36 6.92
C PHE A 263 4.94 20.88 7.32
N ARG A 264 6.05 20.36 7.82
CA ARG A 264 6.17 19.01 8.38
C ARG A 264 7.03 19.06 9.64
N ILE A 265 6.45 18.70 10.78
CA ILE A 265 7.16 18.49 12.03
C ILE A 265 6.94 17.04 12.44
N LEU A 266 8.02 16.32 12.71
CA LEU A 266 7.99 14.95 13.22
C LEU A 266 8.75 14.92 14.55
N SER A 267 8.07 14.49 15.61
CA SER A 267 8.67 14.19 16.91
C SER A 267 8.52 12.69 17.18
N VAL A 268 9.61 12.02 17.54
CA VAL A 268 9.62 10.60 17.88
C VAL A 268 10.19 10.47 19.28
N ASP A 269 9.43 9.84 20.17
CA ASP A 269 9.77 9.74 21.59
C ASP A 269 9.49 8.31 22.09
N SER A 270 10.49 7.69 22.70
CA SER A 270 10.34 6.34 23.28
C SER A 270 9.83 5.29 22.28
N CYS A 271 10.32 5.35 21.03
CA CYS A 271 10.03 4.37 19.98
C CYS A 271 11.25 3.48 19.68
N ILE A 272 10.98 2.27 19.20
CA ILE A 272 11.99 1.31 18.72
C ILE A 272 11.78 1.12 17.21
N PHE A 273 12.88 1.08 16.45
CA PHE A 273 12.88 0.71 15.03
C PHE A 273 13.63 -0.61 14.92
N ASN A 274 12.89 -1.70 14.72
CA ASN A 274 13.43 -3.05 14.73
C ASN A 274 13.48 -3.60 13.29
N GLY A 275 14.69 -3.80 12.80
CA GLY A 275 15.06 -4.13 11.43
C GLY A 275 15.62 -5.53 11.31
#